data_AF-A0A498I5G5-F1
#
_entry.id   AF-A0A498I5G5-F1
#
_cell.length_a   1.000
_cell.length_b   1.000
_cell.length_c   1.000
_cell.angle_alpha   90.00
_cell.angle_beta   90.00
_cell.angle_gamma   90.00
#
_symmetry.space_group_name_H-M   'P 1'
#
loop_
_entity.id
_entity.type
_entity.pdbx_description
1 polymer ?
#
loop_
_entity_poly.entity_id
_entity_poly.type
_entity_poly.pdbx_seq_one_letter_code
_entity_poly.pdbx_strand_id
1 'polypeptide(L)'
;MSTVFLVHDSSSNPSARRPFAFKVVDKSALRSKLDVERCARWEIQVLTRLSRSNPHPFLPSIIGSFESNEFMGWAVPYCPVFEVS
;
A
#
# COMPACT_ATOMS: atom_id res chain seq x y z
N MET A 1 0.37 -13.36 -6.20
CA MET A 1 -0.90 -13.07 -5.46
C MET A 1 -0.71 -11.80 -4.64
N SER A 2 -1.76 -11.01 -4.37
CA SER A 2 -1.64 -9.80 -3.55
C SER A 2 -2.54 -9.84 -2.32
N THR A 3 -2.04 -9.33 -1.19
CA THR A 3 -2.76 -9.27 0.08
C THR A 3 -2.64 -7.88 0.67
N VAL A 4 -3.71 -7.38 1.29
CA VAL A 4 -3.67 -6.12 2.05
C VAL A 4 -3.72 -6.46 3.54
N PHE A 5 -2.77 -5.94 4.30
CA PHE A 5 -2.69 -6.07 5.75
C PHE A 5 -3.08 -4.75 6.41
N LEU A 6 -3.79 -4.82 7.53
CA LEU A 6 -3.91 -3.68 8.45
C LEU A 6 -2.69 -3.70 9.37
N VAL A 7 -1.88 -2.66 9.32
CA VAL A 7 -0.58 -2.60 10.01
C VAL A 7 -0.53 -1.35 10.89
N HIS A 8 0.15 -1.43 12.02
CA HIS A 8 0.60 -0.26 12.75
C HIS A 8 2.10 -0.38 13.01
N ASP A 9 2.78 0.77 13.11
CA ASP A 9 4.18 0.78 13.51
C ASP A 9 4.26 0.56 15.02
N SER A 10 4.76 -0.61 15.45
CA SER A 10 4.90 -0.94 16.87
C SER A 10 5.96 -0.09 17.58
N SER A 11 6.91 0.49 16.85
CA SER A 11 7.98 1.31 17.43
C SER A 11 7.53 2.74 17.70
N SER A 12 6.78 3.36 16.78
CA SER A 12 6.30 4.74 16.92
C SER A 12 4.83 4.84 17.37
N ASN A 13 4.07 3.75 17.31
CA ASN A 13 2.66 3.69 17.67
C ASN A 13 2.29 2.34 18.32
N PRO A 14 2.78 2.07 19.54
CA PRO A 14 2.48 0.82 20.26
C PRO A 14 0.99 0.64 20.56
N SER A 15 0.23 1.75 20.62
CA SER A 15 -1.22 1.74 20.88
C SER A 15 -2.10 1.42 19.67
N ALA A 16 -1.50 1.20 18.49
CA ALA A 16 -2.19 0.92 17.22
C ALA A 16 -3.26 1.96 16.79
N ARG A 17 -3.22 3.18 17.33
CA ARG A 17 -4.23 4.24 17.08
C ARG A 17 -4.24 4.85 15.69
N ARG A 18 -3.22 4.55 14.88
CA ARG A 18 -2.97 5.11 13.55
C ARG A 18 -2.52 3.98 12.65
N PRO A 19 -3.40 3.02 12.36
CA PRO A 19 -3.07 1.94 11.46
C PRO A 19 -3.02 2.46 10.02
N PHE A 20 -2.38 1.71 9.15
CA PHE A 20 -2.32 1.94 7.72
C PHE A 20 -2.58 0.62 6.98
N ALA A 21 -3.08 0.72 5.75
CA ALA A 21 -3.23 -0.43 4.89
C ALA A 21 -1.91 -0.67 4.14
N PHE A 22 -1.43 -1.91 4.16
CA PHE A 22 -0.19 -2.31 3.52
C PHE A 22 -0.46 -3.40 2.51
N LYS A 23 -0.39 -3.06 1.22
CA LYS A 23 -0.56 -4.02 0.13
C LYS A 23 0.78 -4.68 -0.17
N VAL A 24 0.80 -6.01 -0.22
CA VAL A 24 1.97 -6.84 -0.55
C VAL A 24 1.63 -7.71 -1.75
N VAL A 25 2.57 -7.82 -2.68
CA VAL A 25 2.50 -8.65 -3.88
C VAL A 25 3.66 -9.65 -3.82
N ASP A 26 3.32 -10.94 -3.86
CA ASP A 26 4.28 -12.03 -3.99
C ASP A 26 4.63 -12.25 -5.48
N LYS A 27 5.92 -12.09 -5.80
CA LYS A 27 6.51 -12.27 -7.14
C LYS A 27 6.65 -13.75 -7.52
N SER A 28 6.84 -14.64 -6.55
CA SER A 28 7.08 -16.08 -6.77
C SER A 28 5.80 -16.85 -7.12
N ALA A 29 4.66 -16.44 -6.56
CA ALA A 29 3.34 -16.98 -6.88
C ALA A 29 2.84 -16.60 -8.29
N LEU A 30 3.66 -15.92 -9.10
CA LEU A 30 3.34 -15.40 -10.44
C LEU A 30 4.11 -16.17 -11.52
N ARG A 31 3.86 -17.49 -11.66
CA ARG A 31 4.48 -18.33 -12.71
C ARG A 31 4.12 -17.93 -14.15
N SER A 32 3.16 -17.04 -14.31
CA SER A 32 2.84 -16.28 -15.53
C SER A 32 2.44 -14.89 -15.02
N LYS A 33 2.92 -13.80 -15.67
CA LYS A 33 2.50 -12.38 -15.49
C LYS A 33 3.62 -11.41 -15.02
N LEU A 34 4.51 -11.06 -15.95
CA LEU A 34 5.20 -9.75 -15.96
C LEU A 34 4.21 -8.58 -15.76
N ASP A 35 2.95 -8.76 -16.16
CA ASP A 35 1.90 -7.75 -16.05
C ASP A 35 1.54 -7.41 -14.61
N VAL A 36 1.52 -8.36 -13.67
CA VAL A 36 1.15 -8.06 -12.28
C VAL A 36 2.24 -7.22 -11.61
N GLU A 37 3.50 -7.56 -11.86
CA GLU A 37 4.63 -6.78 -11.37
C GLU A 37 4.66 -5.38 -12.00
N ARG A 38 4.38 -5.28 -13.30
CA ARG A 38 4.26 -3.99 -14.00
C ARG A 38 3.10 -3.16 -13.45
N CYS A 39 1.94 -3.77 -13.20
CA CYS A 39 0.79 -3.12 -12.58
C CYS A 39 1.13 -2.64 -11.17
N ALA A 40 1.81 -3.45 -10.35
CA ALA A 40 2.23 -3.05 -9.01
C ALA A 40 3.18 -1.84 -9.05
N ARG A 41 4.17 -1.83 -9.96
CA ARG A 41 5.03 -0.64 -10.15
C ARG A 41 4.24 0.56 -10.63
N TRP A 42 3.30 0.36 -11.54
CA TRP A 42 2.46 1.45 -12.06
C TRP A 42 1.58 2.05 -10.94
N GLU A 43 0.95 1.23 -10.11
CA GLU A 43 0.18 1.68 -8.94
C GLU A 43 1.05 2.55 -8.01
N ILE A 44 2.26 2.08 -7.65
CA ILE A 44 3.20 2.84 -6.81
C ILE A 44 3.57 4.18 -7.46
N GLN A 45 3.90 4.18 -8.76
CA GLN A 45 4.29 5.40 -9.49
C GLN A 45 3.14 6.41 -9.55
N VAL A 46 1.93 5.97 -9.84
CA VAL A 46 0.73 6.83 -9.89
C VAL A 46 0.47 7.44 -8.52
N LEU A 47 0.42 6.64 -7.45
CA LEU A 47 0.18 7.14 -6.10
C LEU A 47 1.28 8.11 -5.63
N THR A 48 2.55 7.83 -5.97
CA THR A 48 3.68 8.71 -5.63
C THR A 48 3.61 10.06 -6.33
N ARG A 49 3.19 10.08 -7.61
CA ARG A 49 3.05 11.34 -8.36
C ARG A 49 1.88 12.16 -7.83
N LEU A 50 0.73 11.52 -7.65
CA LEU A 50 -0.49 12.18 -7.16
C LEU A 50 -0.33 12.69 -5.72
N SER A 51 0.41 11.99 -4.86
CA SER A 51 0.66 12.46 -3.49
C SER A 51 1.58 13.69 -3.42
N ARG A 52 2.52 13.84 -4.37
CA ARG A 52 3.49 14.93 -4.39
C ARG A 52 2.99 16.21 -5.06
N SER A 53 2.28 16.06 -6.18
CA SER A 53 1.94 17.19 -7.05
C SER A 53 0.65 17.89 -6.65
N ASN A 54 -0.38 17.13 -6.26
CA ASN A 54 -1.68 17.64 -5.84
C ASN A 54 -2.46 16.52 -5.13
N PRO A 55 -2.45 16.47 -3.77
CA PRO A 55 -3.14 15.43 -3.02
C PRO A 55 -4.64 15.43 -3.37
N HIS A 56 -5.07 14.40 -4.07
CA HIS A 56 -6.46 14.30 -4.52
C HIS A 56 -7.34 13.80 -3.36
N PRO A 57 -8.49 14.45 -3.07
CA PRO A 57 -9.28 14.14 -1.88
C PRO A 57 -9.86 12.72 -1.85
N PHE A 58 -10.00 12.09 -3.02
CA PHE A 58 -10.58 10.74 -3.16
C PHE A 58 -9.54 9.63 -3.35
N LEU A 59 -8.25 9.96 -3.38
CA LEU A 59 -7.20 8.95 -3.56
C LEU A 59 -6.29 8.92 -2.33
N PRO A 60 -5.89 7.72 -1.87
CA PRO A 60 -4.96 7.63 -0.77
C PRO A 60 -3.59 8.18 -1.17
N SER A 61 -2.95 8.90 -0.25
CA SER A 61 -1.54 9.27 -0.38
C SER A 61 -0.65 8.07 -0.06
N ILE A 62 0.44 7.87 -0.82
CA ILE A 62 1.41 6.83 -0.47
C ILE A 62 2.21 7.27 0.77
N ILE A 63 2.28 6.40 1.78
CA ILE A 63 3.11 6.60 2.98
C ILE A 63 4.53 6.12 2.70
N GLY A 64 4.66 4.98 2.01
CA GLY A 64 5.93 4.38 1.65
C GLY A 64 5.74 3.16 0.75
N SER A 65 6.83 2.66 0.19
CA SER A 65 6.85 1.42 -0.60
C SER A 65 8.18 0.70 -0.44
N PHE A 66 8.20 -0.58 -0.77
CA PHE A 66 9.40 -1.39 -0.83
C PHE A 66 9.34 -2.35 -2.02
N GLU A 67 10.51 -2.75 -2.48
CA GLU A 67 10.68 -3.78 -3.50
C GLU A 67 11.86 -4.67 -3.10
N SER A 68 11.64 -5.98 -3.11
CA SER A 68 12.66 -7.01 -2.94
C SER A 68 12.60 -8.01 -4.10
N ASN A 69 13.45 -9.04 -4.07
CA ASN A 69 13.45 -10.09 -5.09
C ASN A 69 12.16 -10.93 -5.08
N GLU A 70 11.52 -11.05 -3.92
CA GLU A 70 10.35 -11.94 -3.74
C GLU A 70 9.05 -11.16 -3.58
N PHE A 71 9.12 -9.92 -3.08
CA PHE A 71 7.93 -9.14 -2.74
C PHE A 71 8.01 -7.71 -3.24
N MET A 72 6.85 -7.11 -3.46
CA MET A 72 6.66 -5.68 -3.57
C MET A 72 5.54 -5.25 -2.67
N GLY A 73 5.61 -4.04 -2.13
CA GLY A 73 4.47 -3.52 -1.38
C GLY A 73 4.51 -2.03 -1.14
N TRP A 74 3.36 -1.51 -0.72
CA TRP A 74 3.18 -0.09 -0.44
C TRP A 74 2.13 0.14 0.64
N ALA A 75 2.37 1.19 1.42
CA ALA A 75 1.54 1.63 2.52
C ALA A 75 0.70 2.84 2.09
N VAL A 76 -0.57 2.83 2.48
CA VAL A 76 -1.50 3.95 2.33
C VAL A 76 -2.32 4.13 3.61
N PRO A 77 -2.86 5.33 3.89
CA PRO A 77 -3.72 5.55 5.04
C PRO A 77 -4.87 4.54 5.08
N TYR A 78 -5.15 4.01 6.27
CA TYR A 78 -6.35 3.23 6.49
C TYR A 78 -7.53 4.19 6.69
N CYS A 79 -8.56 4.05 5.88
CA CYS A 79 -9.81 4.78 6.04
C CYS A 79 -10.84 3.82 6.69
N PRO A 80 -11.14 3.96 7.99
CA PRO A 80 -12.20 3.17 8.60
C PRO A 80 -13.54 3.54 7.95
N VAL A 81 -14.35 2.53 7.67
CA VAL A 81 -15.76 2.77 7.32
C VAL A 81 -16.43 3.37 8.56
N PHE A 82 -17.11 4.50 8.41
CA PHE A 82 -17.91 5.08 9.49
C PHE A 82 -19.00 4.07 9.89
N GLU A 83 -18.86 3.40 11.02
CA GLU A 83 -20.02 2.86 11.73
C GLU A 83 -20.68 4.02 12.47
N VAL A 84 -21.87 4.40 12.01
CA VAL A 84 -22.73 5.32 12.73
C VAL A 84 -23.22 4.58 13.97
N SER A 85 -22.69 4.96 15.14
CA SER A 85 -23.16 4.53 16.46
C SER A 85 -24.55 5.07 16.78
#